data_AF-C8WRT5-F1
#
_entry.id   AF-C8WRT5-F1
#
_cell.length_a   1.000
_cell.length_b   1.000
_cell.length_c   1.000
_cell.angle_alpha   90.00
_cell.angle_beta   90.00
_cell.angle_gamma   90.00
#
_symmetry.space_group_name_H-M   'P 1'
#
loop_
_entity.id
_entity.type
_entity.pdbx_description
1 polymer ?
#
loop_
_entity_poly.entity_id
_entity_poly.type
_entity_poly.pdbx_seq_one_letter_code
_entity_poly.pdbx_strand_id
1 'polypeptide(L)'
;MRRVAGVQRLIFVVFVLGAIATAAGLGRTDRVLGVGLGVVILLAGWAISASIHIANQWEKAVVLRLGKFRQLAGPGTFFLLPIVDTVADWIDLRVRSTTFTAEQTLTKDTVPVNIDAVLFWVVVDAEKAALQVADYEYSLSWAAQTALRDLIGRMMLEDMLSSREAMDAELKRLLDERTGPWGISIQSVQIRDIKIPGNLQDAMSRAAQAERERNARVILGQAEVQVAESFLEAARLYHSDPVALQLRAMNILYEGLKEKASMIVVPSALSDAMNLGTWLGVANAERMEELRRGGDRG
;
A
#
# COMPACT_ATOMS: atom_id res chain seq x y z
N MET A 1 8.89 29.96 -7.01
CA MET A 1 9.54 31.28 -7.20
C MET A 1 10.05 31.63 -8.61
N ARG A 2 10.50 30.71 -9.48
CA ARG A 2 11.21 31.08 -10.73
C ARG A 2 10.40 31.70 -11.90
N ARG A 3 9.05 31.63 -11.93
CA ARG A 3 8.26 32.02 -13.12
C ARG A 3 7.63 33.42 -13.09
N VAL A 4 7.36 33.98 -11.91
CA VAL A 4 6.74 35.32 -11.77
C VAL A 4 7.75 36.45 -12.04
N ALA A 5 9.03 36.18 -11.81
CA ALA A 5 10.12 37.13 -12.06
C ALA A 5 10.18 37.59 -13.54
N GLY A 6 9.75 36.77 -14.50
CA GLY A 6 9.79 37.13 -15.93
C GLY A 6 8.83 38.27 -16.29
N VAL A 7 7.56 38.15 -15.85
CA VAL A 7 6.51 39.15 -16.13
C VAL A 7 6.76 40.43 -15.33
N GLN A 8 7.13 40.31 -14.05
CA GLN A 8 7.47 41.47 -13.21
C GLN A 8 8.68 42.24 -13.78
N ARG A 9 9.72 41.54 -14.26
CA ARG A 9 10.89 42.17 -14.90
C ARG A 9 10.53 42.84 -16.22
N LEU A 10 9.70 42.23 -17.07
CA LEU A 10 9.25 42.82 -18.32
C LEU A 10 8.48 44.13 -18.08
N ILE A 11 7.52 44.12 -17.15
CA ILE A 11 6.76 45.32 -16.79
C ILE A 11 7.68 46.40 -16.23
N PHE A 12 8.62 46.04 -15.35
CA PHE A 12 9.59 46.98 -14.81
C PHE A 12 10.47 47.61 -15.90
N VAL A 13 10.97 46.80 -16.85
CA VAL A 13 11.80 47.29 -17.97
C VAL A 13 11.01 48.24 -18.88
N VAL A 14 9.73 47.95 -19.17
CA VAL A 14 8.87 48.83 -19.99
C VAL A 14 8.68 50.20 -19.32
N PHE A 15 8.41 50.21 -18.01
CA PHE A 15 8.28 51.47 -17.26
C PHE A 15 9.59 52.25 -17.15
N VAL A 16 10.73 51.57 -17.00
CA VAL A 16 12.06 52.20 -17.01
C VAL A 16 12.36 52.83 -18.38
N LEU A 17 12.08 52.13 -19.48
CA LEU A 17 12.25 52.69 -20.83
C LEU A 17 11.31 53.88 -21.08
N GLY A 18 10.08 53.82 -20.59
CA GLY A 18 9.13 54.94 -20.64
C GLY A 18 9.58 56.16 -19.83
N ALA A 19 10.16 55.95 -18.65
CA ALA A 19 10.74 57.01 -17.82
C ALA A 19 11.96 57.68 -18.50
N ILE A 20 12.82 56.89 -19.15
CA ILE A 20 13.97 57.40 -19.91
C ILE A 20 13.51 58.20 -21.14
N ALA A 21 12.52 57.69 -21.87
CA ALA A 21 11.98 58.37 -23.06
C ALA A 21 11.29 59.70 -22.70
N THR A 22 10.55 59.75 -21.59
CA THR A 22 9.90 60.99 -21.11
C THR A 22 10.92 62.01 -20.60
N ALA A 23 11.97 61.56 -19.89
CA ALA A 23 13.07 62.43 -19.47
C ALA A 23 13.86 63.01 -20.66
N ALA A 24 14.08 62.22 -21.72
CA ALA A 24 14.78 62.65 -22.93
C ALA A 24 13.91 63.51 -23.87
N GLY A 25 12.62 63.22 -23.97
CA GLY A 25 11.68 63.89 -24.88
C GLY A 25 11.18 65.25 -24.35
N LEU A 26 10.83 65.36 -23.06
CA LEU A 26 10.44 66.64 -22.44
C LEU A 26 11.66 67.54 -22.11
N GLY A 27 12.87 66.99 -22.13
CA GLY A 27 14.12 67.70 -21.84
C GLY A 27 14.49 68.81 -22.82
N ARG A 28 13.68 69.06 -23.87
CA ARG A 28 13.89 70.11 -24.87
C ARG A 28 13.19 71.44 -24.55
N THR A 29 12.19 71.44 -23.64
CA THR A 29 11.42 72.65 -23.28
C THR A 29 11.55 73.01 -21.80
N ASP A 30 11.52 72.04 -20.87
CA ASP A 30 11.74 72.26 -19.43
C ASP A 30 12.36 71.04 -18.74
N ARG A 31 13.67 71.08 -18.46
CA ARG A 31 14.43 69.94 -17.90
C ARG A 31 13.93 69.47 -16.54
N VAL A 32 13.45 70.38 -15.69
CA VAL A 32 12.99 70.06 -14.33
C VAL A 32 11.69 69.26 -14.35
N LEU A 33 10.76 69.63 -15.23
CA LEU A 33 9.48 68.93 -15.44
C LEU A 33 9.69 67.53 -16.03
N GLY A 34 10.60 67.38 -17.01
CA GLY A 34 10.92 66.09 -17.61
C GLY A 34 11.52 65.07 -16.62
N VAL A 35 12.42 65.51 -15.76
CA VAL A 35 13.01 64.65 -14.71
C VAL A 35 11.98 64.29 -13.64
N GLY A 36 11.16 65.26 -13.20
CA GLY A 36 10.11 65.02 -12.21
C GLY A 36 9.08 63.99 -12.70
N LEU A 37 8.60 64.12 -13.93
CA LEU A 37 7.65 63.19 -14.53
C LEU A 37 8.25 61.78 -14.70
N GLY A 38 9.53 61.71 -15.12
CA GLY A 38 10.26 60.45 -15.26
C GLY A 38 10.36 59.69 -13.93
N VAL A 39 10.67 60.38 -12.82
CA VAL A 39 10.73 59.76 -11.48
C VAL A 39 9.37 59.23 -11.04
N VAL A 40 8.29 59.98 -11.29
CA VAL A 40 6.93 59.54 -10.96
C VAL A 40 6.54 58.29 -11.76
N ILE A 41 6.85 58.24 -13.06
CA ILE A 41 6.60 57.07 -13.91
C ILE A 41 7.39 55.85 -13.42
N LEU A 42 8.63 56.06 -13.00
CA LEU A 42 9.49 54.99 -12.51
C LEU A 42 9.00 54.43 -11.16
N LEU A 43 8.57 55.30 -10.25
CA LEU A 43 7.94 54.91 -8.97
C LEU A 43 6.60 54.19 -9.19
N ALA A 44 5.77 54.70 -10.09
CA ALA A 44 4.49 54.06 -10.46
C ALA A 44 4.74 52.68 -11.08
N GLY A 45 5.70 52.56 -11.99
CA GLY A 45 6.10 51.30 -12.61
C GLY A 45 6.67 50.28 -11.63
N TRP A 46 7.49 50.75 -10.68
CA TRP A 46 7.98 49.91 -9.58
C TRP A 46 6.83 49.40 -8.71
N ALA A 47 5.90 50.27 -8.30
CA ALA A 47 4.75 49.89 -7.50
C ALA A 47 3.82 48.90 -8.22
N ILE A 48 3.56 49.09 -9.51
CA ILE A 48 2.72 48.19 -10.33
C ILE A 48 3.42 46.84 -10.52
N SER A 49 4.71 46.84 -10.86
CA SER A 49 5.49 45.60 -11.03
C SER A 49 5.55 44.79 -9.74
N ALA A 50 5.79 45.45 -8.61
CA ALA A 50 5.83 44.81 -7.30
C ALA A 50 4.44 44.37 -6.80
N SER A 51 3.35 44.90 -7.38
CA SER A 51 1.98 44.57 -6.96
C SER A 51 1.48 43.26 -7.55
N ILE A 52 1.88 42.93 -8.79
CA ILE A 52 1.34 41.78 -9.51
C ILE A 52 2.03 40.50 -9.06
N HIS A 53 1.27 39.60 -8.43
CA HIS A 53 1.70 38.25 -8.08
C HIS A 53 0.82 37.21 -8.78
N ILE A 54 1.40 36.04 -9.05
CA ILE A 54 0.71 34.93 -9.72
C ILE A 54 0.84 33.70 -8.84
N ALA A 55 -0.29 33.14 -8.42
CA ALA A 55 -0.37 31.84 -7.74
C ALA A 55 -0.67 30.73 -8.75
N ASN A 56 -0.01 29.58 -8.58
CA ASN A 56 -0.34 28.38 -9.35
C ASN A 56 -1.71 27.85 -8.93
N GLN A 57 -2.35 27.03 -9.78
CA GLN A 57 -3.67 26.46 -9.50
C GLN A 57 -3.76 25.64 -8.20
N TRP A 58 -2.65 25.04 -7.80
CA TRP A 58 -2.52 24.19 -6.63
C TRP A 58 -1.94 24.92 -5.41
N GLU A 59 -1.60 26.20 -5.53
CA GLU A 59 -1.03 27.00 -4.46
C GLU A 59 -2.04 28.03 -3.97
N LYS A 60 -2.13 28.22 -2.66
CA LYS A 60 -2.80 29.37 -2.05
C LYS A 60 -1.78 30.20 -1.30
N ALA A 61 -1.81 31.51 -1.54
CA ALA A 61 -0.96 32.46 -0.82
C ALA A 61 -1.74 33.08 0.34
N VAL A 62 -1.19 32.99 1.54
CA VAL A 62 -1.77 33.61 2.74
C VAL A 62 -1.27 35.05 2.84
N VAL A 63 -2.19 36.01 2.65
CA VAL A 63 -1.86 37.43 2.61
C VAL A 63 -2.12 38.06 3.97
N LEU A 64 -1.06 38.62 4.55
CA LEU A 64 -1.12 39.43 5.75
C LEU A 64 -1.04 40.91 5.39
N ARG A 65 -1.83 41.74 6.05
CA ARG A 65 -1.79 43.20 5.97
C ARG A 65 -1.35 43.76 7.30
N LEU A 66 -0.17 44.39 7.37
CA LEU A 66 0.40 44.93 8.61
C LEU A 66 0.33 43.92 9.78
N GLY A 67 0.58 42.64 9.49
CA GLY A 67 0.52 41.54 10.49
C GLY A 67 -0.87 40.97 10.79
N LYS A 68 -1.95 41.48 10.19
CA LYS A 68 -3.31 40.90 10.32
C LYS A 68 -3.66 40.06 9.10
N PHE A 69 -4.34 38.94 9.30
CA PHE A 69 -4.90 38.16 8.20
C PHE A 69 -5.90 38.99 7.40
N ARG A 70 -5.72 39.04 6.07
CA ARG A 70 -6.62 39.79 5.16
C ARG A 70 -7.45 38.84 4.32
N GLN A 71 -6.79 37.99 3.53
CA GLN A 71 -7.46 37.03 2.67
C GLN A 71 -6.53 35.88 2.27
N LEU A 72 -7.15 34.78 1.84
CA LEU A 72 -6.53 33.74 1.03
C LEU A 72 -6.56 34.15 -0.44
N ALA A 73 -5.38 34.39 -1.03
CA ALA A 73 -5.28 34.62 -2.46
C ALA A 73 -5.37 33.28 -3.21
N GLY A 74 -6.45 33.13 -3.98
CA GLY A 74 -6.70 31.97 -4.84
C GLY A 74 -5.84 31.96 -6.11
N PRO A 75 -5.98 30.91 -6.93
CA PRO A 75 -5.14 30.72 -8.11
C PRO A 75 -5.38 31.79 -9.18
N GLY A 76 -4.31 32.22 -9.85
CA GLY A 76 -4.33 33.28 -10.86
C GLY A 76 -3.53 34.52 -10.47
N THR A 77 -3.77 35.62 -11.17
CA THR A 77 -3.15 36.92 -10.89
C THR A 77 -3.88 37.62 -9.76
N PHE A 78 -3.15 38.04 -8.74
CA PHE A 78 -3.69 38.85 -7.65
C PHE A 78 -2.78 40.05 -7.37
N PHE A 79 -3.42 41.13 -6.93
CA PHE A 79 -2.75 42.40 -6.66
C PHE A 79 -2.50 42.54 -5.16
N LEU A 80 -1.25 42.80 -4.81
CA LEU A 80 -0.82 43.09 -3.44
C LEU A 80 -0.27 44.51 -3.37
N LEU A 81 -0.51 45.22 -2.26
CA LEU A 81 0.16 46.51 -2.04
C LEU A 81 1.59 46.24 -1.53
N PRO A 82 2.65 46.59 -2.29
CA PRO A 82 4.03 46.13 -2.05
C PRO A 82 4.70 46.62 -0.75
N ILE A 83 4.00 47.39 0.08
CA ILE A 83 4.48 47.94 1.36
C ILE A 83 3.59 47.50 2.53
N VAL A 84 2.29 47.31 2.28
CA VAL A 84 1.29 47.07 3.33
C VAL A 84 0.93 45.58 3.42
N ASP A 85 0.92 44.90 2.27
CA ASP A 85 0.54 43.50 2.15
C ASP A 85 1.80 42.64 1.96
N THR A 86 1.94 41.60 2.77
CA THR A 86 3.03 40.62 2.71
C THR A 86 2.45 39.23 2.56
N VAL A 87 3.03 38.41 1.68
CA VAL A 87 2.69 36.98 1.62
C VAL A 87 3.46 36.27 2.73
N ALA A 88 2.75 35.68 3.69
CA ALA A 88 3.35 34.91 4.77
C ALA A 88 3.91 33.59 4.24
N ASP A 89 3.02 32.78 3.64
CA ASP A 89 3.37 31.46 3.12
C ASP A 89 2.60 31.10 1.86
N TRP A 90 3.24 30.23 1.08
CA TRP A 90 2.67 29.60 -0.12
C TRP A 90 2.35 28.15 0.23
N ILE A 91 1.06 27.86 0.35
CA ILE A 91 0.60 26.53 0.75
C ILE A 91 0.20 25.75 -0.49
N ASP A 92 0.84 24.61 -0.68
CA ASP A 92 0.44 23.63 -1.69
C ASP A 92 -0.73 22.79 -1.17
N LEU A 93 -1.79 22.70 -1.96
CA LEU A 93 -3.01 21.92 -1.67
C LEU A 93 -2.97 20.51 -2.26
N ARG A 94 -1.85 20.07 -2.82
CA ARG A 94 -1.69 18.71 -3.33
C ARG A 94 -1.50 17.71 -2.20
N VAL A 95 -1.81 16.44 -2.50
CA VAL A 95 -1.45 15.34 -1.63
C VAL A 95 0.07 15.21 -1.57
N ARG A 96 0.61 15.21 -0.36
CA ARG A 96 2.04 15.04 -0.08
C ARG A 96 2.26 13.77 0.72
N SER A 97 3.41 13.17 0.52
CA SER A 97 3.88 12.03 1.30
C SER A 97 5.00 12.45 2.23
N THR A 98 4.90 12.06 3.49
CA THR A 98 5.96 12.26 4.50
C THR A 98 6.24 10.92 5.17
N THR A 99 7.50 10.53 5.23
CA THR A 99 7.93 9.30 5.90
C THR A 99 8.37 9.58 7.32
N PHE A 100 8.03 8.69 8.25
CA PHE A 100 8.41 8.81 9.65
C PHE A 100 8.71 7.43 10.24
N THR A 101 9.47 7.40 11.32
CA THR A 101 9.91 6.15 11.96
C THR A 101 9.85 6.25 13.48
N ALA A 102 9.47 5.15 14.14
CA ALA A 102 9.54 4.99 15.58
C ALA A 102 10.61 3.96 15.92
N GLU A 103 11.72 4.45 16.48
CA GLU A 103 12.85 3.62 16.89
C GLU A 103 12.72 3.22 18.37
N GLN A 104 13.13 1.98 18.66
CA GLN A 104 13.29 1.38 19.98
C GLN A 104 12.08 1.57 20.90
N THR A 105 10.87 1.42 20.36
CA THR A 105 9.64 1.56 21.13
C THR A 105 9.19 0.20 21.63
N LEU A 106 8.82 0.11 22.91
CA LEU A 106 8.31 -1.12 23.51
C LEU A 106 6.83 -1.25 23.20
N THR A 107 6.44 -2.44 22.75
CA THR A 107 5.03 -2.85 22.63
C THR A 107 4.42 -3.13 24.01
N LYS A 108 3.11 -3.39 24.04
CA LYS A 108 2.40 -3.76 25.29
C LYS A 108 2.98 -5.01 25.97
N ASP A 109 3.52 -5.93 25.19
CA ASP A 109 4.20 -7.15 25.61
C ASP A 109 5.72 -6.97 25.83
N THR A 110 6.18 -5.73 25.99
CA THR A 110 7.58 -5.38 26.31
C THR A 110 8.61 -5.81 25.26
N VAL A 111 8.19 -5.98 24.01
CA VAL A 111 9.10 -6.27 22.90
C VAL A 111 9.57 -4.97 22.26
N PRO A 112 10.88 -4.75 22.10
CA PRO A 112 11.38 -3.59 21.39
C PRO A 112 11.17 -3.77 19.89
N VAL A 113 10.49 -2.82 19.24
CA VAL A 113 10.23 -2.83 17.80
C VAL A 113 10.66 -1.52 17.15
N ASN A 114 11.05 -1.59 15.88
CA ASN A 114 11.26 -0.43 15.02
C ASN A 114 10.25 -0.44 13.88
N ILE A 115 9.52 0.65 13.69
CA ILE A 115 8.45 0.72 12.67
C ILE A 115 8.68 1.90 11.75
N ASP A 116 8.68 1.59 10.45
CA ASP A 116 8.75 2.58 9.38
C ASP A 116 7.34 2.76 8.78
N ALA A 117 6.90 4.01 8.63
CA ALA A 117 5.57 4.33 8.10
C ALA A 117 5.59 5.55 7.16
N VAL A 118 4.58 5.63 6.30
CA VAL A 118 4.38 6.72 5.33
C VAL A 118 3.00 7.34 5.54
N LEU A 119 2.96 8.67 5.61
CA LEU A 119 1.76 9.47 5.76
C LEU A 119 1.41 10.14 4.43
N PHE A 120 0.18 9.97 3.97
CA PHE A 120 -0.39 10.74 2.86
C PHE A 120 -1.38 11.76 3.41
N TRP A 121 -1.11 13.03 3.17
CA TRP A 121 -1.88 14.14 3.74
C TRP A 121 -2.05 15.27 2.75
N VAL A 122 -3.05 16.11 3.00
CA VAL A 122 -3.36 17.28 2.19
C VAL A 122 -3.82 18.44 3.07
N VAL A 123 -3.45 19.66 2.69
CA VAL A 123 -3.97 20.86 3.35
C VAL A 123 -5.35 21.18 2.79
N VAL A 124 -6.38 21.11 3.63
CA VAL A 124 -7.76 21.46 3.26
C VAL A 124 -8.01 22.95 3.51
N ASP A 125 -7.50 23.45 4.63
CA ASP A 125 -7.64 24.84 5.06
C ASP A 125 -6.26 25.50 5.18
N ALA A 126 -5.91 26.27 4.14
CA ALA A 126 -4.63 26.98 4.08
C ALA A 126 -4.53 28.14 5.08
N GLU A 127 -5.66 28.73 5.52
CA GLU A 127 -5.60 29.79 6.53
C GLU A 127 -5.18 29.20 7.88
N LYS A 128 -5.83 28.10 8.28
CA LYS A 128 -5.47 27.41 9.53
C LYS A 128 -4.05 26.88 9.51
N ALA A 129 -3.62 26.30 8.38
CA ALA A 129 -2.28 25.74 8.26
C ALA A 129 -1.17 26.79 8.40
N ALA A 130 -1.35 28.00 7.87
CA ALA A 130 -0.37 29.08 8.02
C ALA A 130 -0.42 29.76 9.39
N LEU A 131 -1.61 29.92 9.98
CA LEU A 131 -1.78 30.76 11.17
C LEU A 131 -1.62 29.98 12.48
N GLN A 132 -1.96 28.69 12.50
CA GLN A 132 -1.94 27.91 13.74
C GLN A 132 -0.61 27.20 14.01
N VAL A 133 0.18 26.93 12.98
CA VAL A 133 1.44 26.20 13.10
C VAL A 133 2.50 26.87 12.22
N ALA A 134 3.66 27.17 12.80
CA ALA A 134 4.75 27.82 12.08
C ALA A 134 5.32 26.93 10.96
N ASP A 135 5.67 25.68 11.29
CA ASP A 135 6.10 24.67 10.31
C ASP A 135 5.19 23.45 10.46
N TYR A 136 4.16 23.39 9.62
CA TYR A 136 3.16 22.34 9.67
C TYR A 136 3.70 20.99 9.19
N GLU A 137 4.68 20.97 8.27
CA GLU A 137 5.26 19.72 7.77
C GLU A 137 6.13 19.07 8.85
N TYR A 138 6.96 19.87 9.52
CA TYR A 138 7.74 19.40 10.66
C TYR A 138 6.84 18.99 11.81
N SER A 139 5.89 19.84 12.23
CA SER A 139 4.99 19.54 13.35
C SER A 139 4.14 18.30 13.09
N LEU A 140 3.71 18.07 11.85
CA LEU A 140 3.00 16.86 11.44
C LEU A 140 3.88 15.61 11.58
N SER A 141 5.14 15.65 11.17
CA SER A 141 6.06 14.51 11.32
C SER A 141 6.28 14.14 12.79
N TRP A 142 6.39 15.12 13.69
CA TRP A 142 6.52 14.90 15.13
C TRP A 142 5.23 14.37 15.77
N ALA A 143 4.08 14.90 15.36
CA ALA A 143 2.79 14.41 15.79
C ALA A 143 2.58 12.95 15.35
N ALA A 144 2.93 12.61 14.10
CA ALA A 144 2.88 11.25 13.57
C ALA A 144 3.82 10.31 14.32
N GLN A 145 5.05 10.72 14.60
CA GLN A 145 6.00 9.92 15.35
C GLN A 145 5.54 9.66 16.80
N THR A 146 4.98 10.68 17.45
CA THR A 146 4.44 10.55 18.82
C THR A 146 3.20 9.65 18.85
N ALA A 147 2.28 9.84 17.89
CA ALA A 147 1.09 9.02 17.75
C ALA A 147 1.44 7.55 17.47
N LEU A 148 2.41 7.30 16.59
CA LEU A 148 2.91 5.96 16.31
C LEU A 148 3.51 5.31 17.57
N ARG A 149 4.34 6.04 18.33
CA ARG A 149 4.90 5.53 19.58
C ARG A 149 3.84 5.15 20.61
N ASP A 150 2.83 6.00 20.78
CA ASP A 150 1.70 5.75 21.69
C ASP A 150 0.87 4.54 21.22
N LEU A 151 0.63 4.41 19.91
CA LEU A 151 -0.08 3.27 19.34
C LEU A 151 0.68 1.94 19.55
N ILE A 152 1.99 1.94 19.30
CA ILE A 152 2.86 0.77 19.53
C ILE A 152 2.77 0.31 20.99
N GLY A 153 2.81 1.24 21.95
CA GLY A 153 2.75 0.91 23.37
C GLY A 153 1.41 0.31 23.84
N ARG A 154 0.32 0.50 23.07
CA ARG A 154 -1.02 -0.02 23.41
C ARG A 154 -1.33 -1.36 22.75
N MET A 155 -0.62 -1.72 21.68
CA MET A 155 -0.86 -2.94 20.91
C MET A 155 0.12 -4.05 21.29
N MET A 156 -0.32 -5.31 21.15
CA MET A 156 0.56 -6.47 21.25
C MET A 156 1.29 -6.69 19.92
N LEU A 157 2.49 -7.27 19.97
CA LEU A 157 3.26 -7.58 18.75
C LEU A 157 2.46 -8.44 17.76
N GLU A 158 1.73 -9.44 18.24
CA GLU A 158 0.93 -10.34 17.40
C GLU A 158 -0.17 -9.60 16.62
N ASP A 159 -0.87 -8.67 17.27
CA ASP A 159 -1.90 -7.84 16.63
C ASP A 159 -1.30 -6.97 15.52
N MET A 160 -0.09 -6.46 15.74
CA MET A 160 0.62 -5.61 14.78
C MET A 160 1.12 -6.38 13.56
N LEU A 161 1.45 -7.67 13.73
CA LEU A 161 1.88 -8.55 12.65
C LEU A 161 0.70 -9.15 11.87
N SER A 162 -0.42 -9.43 12.54
CA SER A 162 -1.60 -10.06 11.95
C SER A 162 -2.57 -9.04 11.32
N SER A 163 -2.76 -7.88 11.95
CA SER A 163 -3.84 -6.93 11.64
C SER A 163 -3.29 -5.54 11.30
N ARG A 164 -2.49 -5.45 10.24
CA ARG A 164 -1.89 -4.17 9.80
C ARG A 164 -2.95 -3.11 9.45
N GLU A 165 -4.04 -3.51 8.81
CA GLU A 165 -5.12 -2.59 8.42
C GLU A 165 -5.78 -1.90 9.63
N ALA A 166 -5.95 -2.63 10.74
CA ALA A 166 -6.50 -2.08 11.97
C ALA A 166 -5.56 -1.02 12.58
N MET A 167 -4.25 -1.27 12.52
CA MET A 167 -3.24 -0.33 13.00
C MET A 167 -3.18 0.93 12.12
N ASP A 168 -3.23 0.79 10.79
CA ASP A 168 -3.28 1.91 9.85
C ASP A 168 -4.52 2.79 10.08
N ALA A 169 -5.69 2.17 10.28
CA ALA A 169 -6.94 2.86 10.56
C ALA A 169 -6.93 3.63 11.90
N GLU A 170 -6.40 3.00 12.95
CA GLU A 170 -6.30 3.62 14.28
C GLU A 170 -5.30 4.77 14.28
N LEU A 171 -4.14 4.62 13.61
CA LEU A 171 -3.16 5.68 13.47
C LEU A 171 -3.72 6.86 12.65
N LYS A 172 -4.45 6.58 11.58
CA LYS A 172 -5.16 7.61 10.80
C LYS A 172 -6.14 8.38 11.69
N ARG A 173 -6.95 7.69 12.48
CA ARG A 173 -7.94 8.30 13.39
C ARG A 173 -7.27 9.23 14.40
N LEU A 174 -6.22 8.76 15.05
CA LEU A 174 -5.47 9.53 16.05
C LEU A 174 -4.81 10.77 15.43
N LEU A 175 -4.27 10.65 14.22
CA LEU A 175 -3.64 11.78 13.53
C LEU A 175 -4.66 12.80 13.07
N ASP A 176 -5.76 12.38 12.45
CA ASP A 176 -6.80 13.29 11.95
C ASP A 176 -7.41 14.15 13.07
N GLU A 177 -7.60 13.57 14.26
CA GLU A 177 -8.05 14.30 15.46
C GLU A 177 -7.06 15.39 15.88
N ARG A 178 -5.75 15.11 15.81
CA ARG A 178 -4.70 16.07 16.20
C ARG A 178 -4.41 17.12 15.13
N THR A 179 -4.55 16.78 13.85
CA THR A 179 -4.20 17.65 12.73
C THR A 179 -5.38 18.45 12.18
N GLY A 180 -6.61 18.07 12.52
CA GLY A 180 -7.83 18.78 12.17
C GLY A 180 -7.81 20.29 12.53
N PRO A 181 -7.37 20.69 13.74
CA PRO A 181 -7.21 22.10 14.09
C PRO A 181 -6.29 22.85 13.12
N TRP A 182 -5.20 22.21 12.67
CA TRP A 182 -4.20 22.79 11.78
C TRP A 182 -4.66 22.90 10.31
N GLY A 183 -5.88 22.45 9.98
CA GLY A 183 -6.38 22.49 8.60
C GLY A 183 -5.78 21.42 7.69
N ILE A 184 -5.17 20.38 8.26
CA ILE A 184 -4.56 19.26 7.53
C ILE A 184 -5.44 18.02 7.69
N SER A 185 -5.78 17.39 6.57
CA SER A 185 -6.51 16.13 6.56
C SER A 185 -5.61 14.97 6.13
N ILE A 186 -5.73 13.87 6.86
CA ILE A 186 -4.97 12.65 6.59
C ILE A 186 -5.76 11.75 5.63
N GLN A 187 -5.21 11.51 4.44
CA GLN A 187 -5.83 10.62 3.45
C GLN A 187 -5.63 9.16 3.84
N SER A 188 -4.38 8.78 4.10
CA SER A 188 -4.04 7.41 4.51
C SER A 188 -2.71 7.38 5.25
N VAL A 189 -2.59 6.37 6.11
CA VAL A 189 -1.33 5.99 6.74
C VAL A 189 -1.02 4.58 6.27
N GLN A 190 0.24 4.32 5.94
CA GLN A 190 0.70 3.00 5.54
C GLN A 190 1.95 2.64 6.32
N ILE A 191 1.85 1.60 7.14
CA ILE A 191 3.02 1.01 7.75
C ILE A 191 3.78 0.24 6.68
N ARG A 192 5.07 0.53 6.53
CA ARG A 192 5.96 -0.09 5.54
C ARG A 192 6.56 -1.36 6.12
N ASP A 193 7.31 -1.22 7.22
CA ASP A 193 8.08 -2.33 7.81
C ASP A 193 7.99 -2.33 9.33
N ILE A 194 7.97 -3.52 9.91
CA ILE A 194 8.05 -3.76 11.36
C ILE A 194 9.28 -4.64 11.60
N LYS A 195 10.31 -4.08 12.23
CA LYS A 195 11.56 -4.78 12.52
C LYS A 195 11.58 -5.19 13.99
N ILE A 196 11.71 -6.49 14.22
CA ILE A 196 11.86 -7.10 15.54
C ILE A 196 13.32 -7.54 15.76
N PRO A 197 13.75 -7.75 17.01
CA PRO A 197 15.09 -8.25 17.32
C PRO A 197 15.29 -9.66 16.73
N GLY A 198 16.46 -9.92 16.12
CA GLY A 198 16.72 -11.18 15.42
C GLY A 198 16.59 -12.43 16.31
N ASN A 199 17.03 -12.33 17.58
CA ASN A 199 16.89 -13.42 18.55
C ASN A 199 15.42 -13.82 18.80
N LEU A 200 14.51 -12.85 18.86
CA LEU A 200 13.07 -13.10 19.01
C LEU A 200 12.48 -13.62 17.71
N GLN A 201 12.86 -13.06 16.56
CA GLN A 201 12.43 -13.52 15.25
C GLN A 201 12.74 -15.01 15.04
N ASP A 202 13.95 -15.45 15.39
CA ASP A 202 14.36 -16.84 15.30
C ASP A 202 13.58 -17.74 16.26
N ALA A 203 13.30 -17.28 17.48
CA ALA A 203 12.49 -18.01 18.45
C ALA A 203 11.04 -18.17 17.98
N MET A 204 10.42 -17.09 17.48
CA MET A 204 9.05 -17.11 16.94
C MET A 204 8.95 -17.96 15.69
N SER A 205 9.94 -17.90 14.79
CA SER A 205 9.99 -18.75 13.60
C SER A 205 10.02 -20.24 13.96
N ARG A 206 10.83 -20.63 14.95
CA ARG A 206 10.86 -22.02 15.46
C ARG A 206 9.55 -22.41 16.14
N ALA A 207 8.96 -21.53 16.94
CA ALA A 207 7.68 -21.78 17.60
C ALA A 207 6.55 -21.95 16.58
N ALA A 208 6.48 -21.08 15.56
CA ALA A 208 5.50 -21.16 14.49
C ALA A 208 5.66 -22.44 13.66
N GLN A 209 6.90 -22.87 13.40
CA GLN A 209 7.15 -24.14 12.70
C GLN A 209 6.70 -25.35 13.52
N ALA A 210 7.00 -25.38 14.82
CA ALA A 210 6.57 -26.45 15.72
C ALA A 210 5.03 -26.52 15.81
N GLU A 211 4.36 -25.37 15.91
CA GLU A 211 2.90 -25.30 15.97
C GLU A 211 2.27 -25.73 14.63
N ARG A 212 2.84 -25.32 13.49
CA ARG A 212 2.40 -25.81 12.17
C ARG A 212 2.58 -27.32 12.02
N GLU A 213 3.69 -27.88 12.48
CA GLU A 213 3.94 -29.32 12.42
C GLU A 213 2.98 -30.09 13.34
N ARG A 214 2.71 -29.57 14.54
CA ARG A 214 1.72 -30.12 15.45
C ARG A 214 0.33 -30.11 14.80
N ASN A 215 -0.08 -28.98 14.24
CA ASN A 215 -1.39 -28.83 13.59
C ASN A 215 -1.52 -29.74 12.37
N ALA A 216 -0.47 -29.88 11.56
CA ALA A 216 -0.44 -30.83 10.46
C ALA A 216 -0.63 -32.28 10.95
N ARG A 217 0.03 -32.68 12.04
CA ARG A 217 -0.15 -34.02 12.64
C ARG A 217 -1.56 -34.25 13.19
N VAL A 218 -2.15 -33.25 13.84
CA VAL A 218 -3.54 -33.35 14.34
C VAL A 218 -4.51 -33.50 13.17
N ILE A 219 -4.35 -32.69 12.12
CA ILE A 219 -5.19 -32.76 10.91
C ILE A 219 -5.04 -34.14 10.25
N LEU A 220 -3.82 -34.66 10.12
CA LEU A 220 -3.59 -35.99 9.55
C LEU A 220 -4.24 -37.09 10.39
N GLY A 221 -4.09 -37.06 11.71
CA GLY A 221 -4.73 -38.03 12.60
C GLY A 221 -6.25 -37.99 12.52
N GLN A 222 -6.85 -36.78 12.43
CA GLN A 222 -8.29 -36.62 12.22
C GLN A 222 -8.73 -37.15 10.85
N ALA A 223 -7.94 -36.90 9.80
CA ALA A 223 -8.21 -37.41 8.47
C ALA A 223 -8.14 -38.95 8.45
N GLU A 224 -7.19 -39.59 9.13
CA GLU A 224 -7.10 -41.05 9.25
C GLU A 224 -8.35 -41.65 9.90
N VAL A 225 -8.85 -41.04 10.99
CA VAL A 225 -10.10 -41.47 11.63
C VAL A 225 -11.27 -41.36 10.67
N GLN A 226 -11.42 -40.22 9.99
CA GLN A 226 -12.51 -40.00 9.04
C GLN A 226 -12.45 -40.97 7.84
N VAL A 227 -11.24 -41.28 7.35
CA VAL A 227 -11.03 -42.28 6.30
C VAL A 227 -11.39 -43.68 6.78
N ALA A 228 -11.01 -44.06 8.00
CA ALA A 228 -11.36 -45.35 8.58
C ALA A 228 -12.88 -45.52 8.78
N GLU A 229 -13.57 -44.47 9.24
CA GLU A 229 -15.03 -44.45 9.36
C GLU A 229 -15.70 -44.64 7.99
N SER A 230 -15.24 -43.91 6.98
CA SER A 230 -15.74 -44.03 5.59
C SER A 230 -15.53 -45.44 5.03
N PHE A 231 -14.38 -46.07 5.32
CA PHE A 231 -14.12 -47.45 4.92
C PHE A 231 -15.02 -48.46 5.64
N LEU A 232 -15.29 -48.25 6.92
CA LEU A 232 -16.20 -49.10 7.68
C LEU A 232 -17.63 -49.02 7.12
N GLU A 233 -18.10 -47.82 6.78
CA GLU A 233 -19.39 -47.61 6.14
C GLU A 233 -19.45 -48.30 4.76
N ALA A 234 -18.42 -48.10 3.93
CA ALA A 234 -18.32 -48.77 2.62
C ALA A 234 -18.30 -50.31 2.77
N ALA A 235 -17.58 -50.85 3.75
CA ALA A 235 -17.54 -52.29 4.02
C ALA A 235 -18.91 -52.85 4.41
N ARG A 236 -19.69 -52.13 5.20
CA ARG A 236 -21.08 -52.51 5.54
C ARG A 236 -21.96 -52.56 4.30
N LEU A 237 -21.86 -51.55 3.42
CA LEU A 237 -22.61 -51.50 2.16
C LEU A 237 -22.24 -52.67 1.23
N TYR A 238 -20.95 -52.98 1.09
CA TYR A 238 -20.49 -54.12 0.29
C TYR A 238 -20.87 -55.48 0.88
N HIS A 239 -20.96 -55.60 2.20
CA HIS A 239 -21.44 -56.82 2.84
C HIS A 239 -22.92 -57.08 2.52
N SER A 240 -23.74 -56.02 2.45
CA SER A 240 -25.17 -56.15 2.15
C SER A 240 -25.50 -56.34 0.67
N ASP A 241 -24.64 -55.91 -0.27
CA ASP A 241 -24.89 -55.98 -1.71
C ASP A 241 -23.68 -56.54 -2.49
N PRO A 242 -23.76 -57.81 -2.95
CA PRO A 242 -22.70 -58.44 -3.74
C PRO A 242 -22.39 -57.74 -5.08
N VAL A 243 -23.38 -57.08 -5.70
CA VAL A 243 -23.21 -56.38 -6.99
C VAL A 243 -22.36 -55.12 -6.80
N ALA A 244 -22.54 -54.42 -5.67
CA ALA A 244 -21.73 -53.25 -5.32
C ALA A 244 -20.24 -53.59 -5.15
N LEU A 245 -19.92 -54.74 -4.55
CA LEU A 245 -18.54 -55.21 -4.40
C LEU A 245 -17.89 -55.52 -5.75
N GLN A 246 -18.65 -56.12 -6.68
CA GLN A 246 -18.17 -56.41 -8.04
C GLN A 246 -17.87 -55.13 -8.83
N LEU A 247 -18.73 -54.10 -8.73
CA LEU A 247 -18.49 -52.79 -9.34
C LEU A 247 -17.25 -52.09 -8.76
N ARG A 248 -17.03 -52.17 -7.44
CA ARG A 248 -15.82 -51.67 -6.77
C ARG A 248 -14.57 -52.38 -7.28
N ALA A 249 -14.59 -53.71 -7.43
CA ALA A 249 -13.49 -54.48 -7.98
C ALA A 249 -13.16 -54.08 -9.44
N MET A 250 -14.19 -53.88 -10.27
CA MET A 250 -14.01 -53.39 -11.63
C MET A 250 -13.43 -51.97 -11.67
N ASN A 251 -13.86 -51.07 -10.77
CA ASN A 251 -13.31 -49.72 -10.70
C ASN A 251 -11.84 -49.69 -10.28
N ILE A 252 -11.45 -50.50 -9.28
CA ILE A 252 -10.03 -50.64 -8.87
C ILE A 252 -9.17 -51.13 -10.02
N LEU A 253 -9.66 -52.13 -10.78
CA LEU A 253 -8.97 -52.62 -11.97
C LEU A 253 -8.85 -51.51 -13.04
N TYR A 254 -9.91 -50.75 -13.28
CA TYR A 254 -9.89 -49.64 -14.23
C TYR A 254 -8.93 -48.51 -13.81
N GLU A 255 -8.91 -48.11 -12.54
CA GLU A 255 -7.96 -47.12 -12.00
C GLU A 255 -6.52 -47.61 -12.09
N GLY A 256 -6.25 -48.87 -11.73
CA GLY A 256 -4.91 -49.46 -11.85
C GLY A 256 -4.42 -49.57 -13.30
N LEU A 257 -5.33 -49.77 -14.25
CA LEU A 257 -5.02 -49.74 -15.69
C LEU A 257 -4.82 -48.32 -16.23
N LYS A 258 -5.50 -47.32 -15.65
CA LYS A 258 -5.38 -45.90 -16.01
C LYS A 258 -4.07 -45.28 -15.51
N GLU A 259 -3.63 -45.59 -14.30
CA GLU A 259 -2.33 -45.18 -13.75
C GLU A 259 -1.21 -46.17 -14.13
N LYS A 260 -0.82 -46.24 -15.41
CA LYS A 260 0.36 -46.96 -15.96
C LYS A 260 1.19 -47.85 -14.99
N ALA A 261 0.61 -48.89 -14.41
CA ALA A 261 1.28 -49.81 -13.50
C ALA A 261 1.39 -51.18 -14.17
N SER A 262 2.59 -51.56 -14.63
CA SER A 262 2.84 -52.79 -15.39
C SER A 262 2.90 -54.07 -14.54
N MET A 263 2.60 -54.01 -13.24
CA MET A 263 2.54 -55.19 -12.37
C MET A 263 1.59 -54.94 -11.19
N ILE A 264 0.43 -55.60 -11.20
CA ILE A 264 -0.54 -55.61 -10.10
C ILE A 264 -0.35 -56.91 -9.33
N VAL A 265 0.03 -56.82 -8.05
CA VAL A 265 0.04 -57.97 -7.14
C VAL A 265 -1.37 -58.15 -6.60
N VAL A 266 -2.09 -59.12 -7.14
CA VAL A 266 -3.45 -59.46 -6.67
C VAL A 266 -3.35 -60.33 -5.42
N PRO A 267 -3.91 -59.90 -4.26
CA PRO A 267 -3.97 -60.74 -3.07
C PRO A 267 -4.74 -62.03 -3.35
N SER A 268 -4.27 -63.17 -2.85
CA SER A 268 -4.86 -64.49 -3.12
C SER A 268 -6.36 -64.59 -2.78
N ALA A 269 -6.84 -63.82 -1.81
CA ALA A 269 -8.26 -63.74 -1.47
C ALA A 269 -9.15 -63.19 -2.61
N LEU A 270 -8.60 -62.33 -3.48
CA LEU A 270 -9.30 -61.79 -4.64
C LEU A 270 -9.23 -62.76 -5.84
N SER A 271 -8.15 -63.54 -5.96
CA SER A 271 -8.06 -64.60 -6.98
C SER A 271 -9.01 -65.76 -6.72
N ASP A 272 -9.25 -66.08 -5.44
CA ASP A 272 -10.22 -67.10 -5.03
C ASP A 272 -11.67 -66.65 -5.27
N ALA A 273 -12.00 -65.39 -4.95
CA ALA A 273 -13.34 -64.84 -5.17
C ALA A 273 -13.71 -64.74 -6.66
N MET A 274 -12.72 -64.58 -7.55
CA MET A 274 -12.92 -64.46 -9.00
C MET A 274 -12.69 -65.76 -9.79
N ASN A 275 -12.38 -66.88 -9.13
CA ASN A 275 -11.98 -68.15 -9.76
C ASN A 275 -10.94 -67.98 -10.90
N LEU A 276 -10.00 -67.04 -10.73
CA LEU A 276 -9.01 -66.66 -11.76
C LEU A 276 -8.04 -67.81 -12.07
N GLY A 277 -7.83 -68.72 -11.13
CA GLY A 277 -7.02 -69.93 -11.33
C GLY A 277 -7.57 -70.87 -12.40
N THR A 278 -8.90 -70.95 -12.55
CA THR A 278 -9.52 -71.80 -13.56
C THR A 278 -9.46 -71.13 -14.93
N TRP A 279 -9.71 -69.83 -15.04
CA TRP A 279 -9.60 -69.09 -16.30
C TRP A 279 -8.18 -69.02 -16.86
N LEU A 280 -7.16 -68.80 -16.01
CA LEU A 280 -5.75 -68.85 -16.43
C LEU A 280 -5.30 -70.27 -16.81
N GLY A 281 -5.86 -71.29 -16.15
CA GLY A 281 -5.63 -72.69 -16.51
C GLY A 281 -6.22 -73.06 -17.87
N VAL A 282 -7.44 -72.59 -18.17
CA VAL A 282 -8.10 -72.81 -19.47
C VAL A 282 -7.41 -72.00 -20.58
N ALA A 283 -7.01 -70.75 -20.33
CA ALA A 283 -6.29 -69.94 -21.31
C ALA A 283 -4.91 -70.53 -21.66
N ASN A 284 -4.20 -71.12 -20.69
CA ASN A 284 -2.95 -71.83 -20.95
C ASN A 284 -3.18 -73.19 -21.63
N ALA A 285 -4.26 -73.89 -21.31
CA ALA A 285 -4.63 -75.13 -21.99
C ALA A 285 -4.99 -74.87 -23.47
N GLU A 286 -5.76 -73.81 -23.76
CA GLU A 286 -6.08 -73.39 -25.13
C GLU A 286 -4.83 -72.98 -25.91
N ARG A 287 -3.91 -72.23 -25.29
CA ARG A 287 -2.64 -71.82 -25.92
C ARG A 287 -1.71 -73.02 -26.20
N MET A 288 -1.73 -74.04 -25.34
CA MET A 288 -0.99 -75.29 -25.56
C MET A 288 -1.64 -76.17 -26.64
N GLU A 289 -2.97 -76.17 -26.75
CA GLU A 289 -3.69 -76.83 -27.86
C GLU A 289 -3.44 -76.15 -29.22
N GLU A 290 -3.38 -74.81 -29.26
CA GLU A 290 -3.04 -74.07 -30.48
C GLU A 290 -1.61 -74.37 -30.95
N LEU A 291 -0.64 -74.43 -30.04
CA LEU A 291 0.74 -74.82 -30.36
C LEU A 291 0.82 -76.27 -30.85
N ARG A 292 -0.03 -77.17 -30.33
CA ARG A 292 -0.09 -78.57 -30.78
C ARG A 292 -0.76 -78.74 -32.15
N ARG A 293 -1.71 -77.88 -32.53
CA ARG A 293 -2.33 -77.88 -33.87
C ARG A 293 -1.46 -77.20 -34.95
N GLY A 294 -0.58 -76.29 -34.56
CA GLY A 294 0.35 -75.61 -35.50
C GLY A 294 1.53 -76.47 -35.97
N GLY A 295 1.84 -77.57 -35.27
CA GLY A 295 3.00 -78.44 -35.57
C GLY A 295 2.78 -79.51 -36.64
N ASP A 296 1.54 -79.71 -37.11
CA ASP A 296 1.18 -80.82 -38.03
C ASP A 296 0.80 -80.33 -39.46
N ARG A 297 1.31 -79.15 -39.84
CA ARG A 297 1.31 -78.65 -41.22
C ARG A 297 2.70 -78.10 -41.59
N GLY A 298 3.66 -79.02 -41.70
CA GLY A 298 4.95 -78.83 -42.35
C GLY A 298 5.12 -79.89 -43.42
#